data_AF-A0A932XQZ0-F1
#
_entry.id   AF-A0A932XQZ0-F1
#
_cell.length_a   1.000
_cell.length_b   1.000
_cell.length_c   1.000
_cell.angle_alpha   90.00
_cell.angle_beta   90.00
_cell.angle_gamma   90.00
#
_symmetry.space_group_name_H-M   'P 1'
#
loop_
_entity.id
_entity.type
_entity.pdbx_description
1 polymer ?
#
loop_
_entity_poly.entity_id
_entity_poly.type
_entity_poly.pdbx_seq_one_letter_code
_entity_poly.pdbx_strand_id
1 'polypeptide(L)'
;MAVVRCWNCGRELDVPLPVGRRESCDHCDADLRCCRGCAFYDPGYARECREPVADAVVEKTRANTCDFFRPGGGAAGAAADAAGAARDKLTRMFGQDTAGARREGESEADAARRKLGELFGKKS
;
A
#
# COMPACT_ATOMS: atom_id res chain seq x y z
N MET A 1 6.49 -17.14 -21.06
CA MET A 1 5.23 -16.97 -20.31
C MET A 1 5.60 -17.08 -18.84
N ALA A 2 5.37 -16.01 -18.09
CA ALA A 2 5.64 -15.93 -16.67
C ALA A 2 4.46 -15.23 -15.99
N VAL A 3 4.09 -15.72 -14.81
CA VAL A 3 3.03 -15.13 -14.01
C VAL A 3 3.57 -13.88 -13.32
N VAL A 4 3.03 -12.72 -13.68
CA VAL A 4 3.33 -11.43 -13.06
C VAL A 4 2.06 -10.89 -12.40
N ARG A 5 2.21 -10.18 -11.28
CA ARG A 5 1.09 -9.54 -10.61
C ARG A 5 0.99 -8.08 -11.04
N CYS A 6 -0.17 -7.64 -11.49
CA CYS A 6 -0.40 -6.24 -11.81
C CYS A 6 -0.20 -5.38 -10.56
N TRP A 7 0.64 -4.36 -10.65
CA TRP A 7 0.90 -3.43 -9.55
C TRP A 7 -0.31 -2.59 -9.15
N ASN A 8 -1.28 -2.40 -10.07
CA ASN A 8 -2.44 -1.54 -9.84
C ASN A 8 -3.65 -2.33 -9.31
N CYS A 9 -4.05 -3.40 -10.00
CA CYS A 9 -5.23 -4.18 -9.62
C CYS A 9 -4.92 -5.50 -8.88
N GLY A 10 -3.65 -5.90 -8.78
CA GLY A 10 -3.25 -7.10 -8.06
C GLY A 10 -3.57 -8.43 -8.77
N ARG A 11 -4.12 -8.41 -9.99
CA ARG A 11 -4.41 -9.62 -10.78
C ARG A 11 -3.13 -10.29 -11.27
N GLU A 12 -3.11 -11.62 -11.27
CA GLU A 12 -2.04 -12.41 -11.88
C GLU A 12 -2.28 -12.51 -13.40
N LEU A 13 -1.23 -12.22 -14.16
CA LEU A 13 -1.21 -12.13 -15.62
C LEU A 13 -0.13 -13.06 -16.14
N ASP A 14 -0.42 -13.84 -17.17
CA ASP A 14 0.60 -14.62 -17.86
C ASP A 14 1.13 -13.83 -19.06
N VAL A 15 2.36 -13.33 -18.95
CA VAL A 15 2.96 -12.45 -19.96
C VAL A 15 4.26 -13.03 -20.54
N PRO A 16 4.60 -12.72 -21.80
CA PRO A 16 5.91 -13.08 -22.33
C PRO A 16 7.02 -12.30 -21.62
N LEU A 17 8.16 -12.97 -21.38
CA LEU A 17 9.38 -12.33 -20.89
C LEU A 17 10.37 -12.16 -22.05
N PRO A 18 11.07 -11.01 -22.13
CA PRO A 18 10.94 -9.84 -21.25
C PRO A 18 9.62 -9.07 -21.51
N VAL A 19 9.06 -8.47 -20.46
CA VAL A 19 7.83 -7.66 -20.58
C VAL A 19 8.06 -6.52 -21.56
N GLY A 20 7.22 -6.47 -22.59
CA GLY A 20 7.27 -5.46 -23.64
C GLY A 20 7.02 -4.05 -23.09
N ARG A 21 7.53 -3.02 -23.77
CA ARG A 21 7.33 -1.62 -23.36
C ARG A 21 5.87 -1.15 -23.46
N ARG A 22 5.04 -1.88 -24.22
CA ARG A 22 3.62 -1.58 -24.44
C ARG A 22 2.70 -2.63 -23.81
N GLU A 23 3.26 -3.51 -22.99
CA GLU A 23 2.46 -4.53 -22.32
C GLU A 23 1.60 -3.86 -21.24
N SER A 24 0.29 -4.07 -21.31
CA SER A 24 -0.69 -3.54 -20.37
C SER A 24 -1.47 -4.68 -19.70
N CYS A 25 -2.04 -4.40 -18.54
CA CYS A 25 -2.96 -5.33 -17.88
C CYS A 25 -4.28 -5.39 -18.66
N ASP A 26 -4.74 -6.61 -18.98
CA ASP A 26 -6.02 -6.88 -19.64
C ASP A 26 -7.27 -6.45 -18.85
N HIS A 27 -7.12 -6.19 -17.55
CA HIS A 27 -8.23 -5.86 -16.65
C HIS A 27 -8.32 -4.37 -16.29
N CYS A 28 -7.19 -3.67 -16.17
CA CYS A 28 -7.18 -2.27 -15.72
C CYS A 28 -6.35 -1.34 -16.61
N ASP A 29 -5.85 -1.83 -17.74
CA ASP A 29 -5.05 -1.11 -18.73
C ASP A 29 -3.78 -0.43 -18.18
N ALA A 30 -3.36 -0.81 -16.97
CA ALA A 30 -2.13 -0.28 -16.38
C ALA A 30 -0.90 -0.83 -17.09
N ASP A 31 0.08 0.05 -17.36
CA ASP A 31 1.36 -0.32 -17.94
C ASP A 31 2.09 -1.32 -17.03
N LEU A 32 2.42 -2.50 -17.55
CA LEU A 32 3.13 -3.52 -16.77
C LEU A 32 4.62 -3.19 -16.62
N ARG A 33 5.22 -2.60 -17.65
CA ARG A 33 6.62 -2.12 -17.62
C ARG A 33 6.70 -0.69 -17.10
N CYS A 34 6.35 -0.47 -15.84
CA CYS A 34 6.52 0.83 -15.16
C CYS A 34 7.39 0.69 -13.91
N CYS A 35 7.77 1.81 -13.27
CA CYS A 35 8.54 1.74 -12.03
C CYS A 35 7.77 0.97 -10.95
N ARG A 36 6.47 1.22 -10.76
CA ARG A 36 5.66 0.49 -9.76
C ARG A 36 5.52 -1.02 -10.01
N GLY A 37 5.66 -1.46 -11.26
CA GLY A 37 5.70 -2.88 -11.65
C GLY A 37 7.08 -3.52 -11.53
N CYS A 38 8.12 -2.76 -11.20
CA CYS A 38 9.50 -3.25 -11.12
C CYS A 38 9.82 -3.81 -9.73
N ALA A 39 10.57 -4.91 -9.67
CA ALA A 39 11.05 -5.50 -8.43
C ALA A 39 12.05 -4.60 -7.65
N PHE A 40 12.69 -3.65 -8.34
CA PHE A 40 13.65 -2.73 -7.73
C PHE A 40 13.04 -1.42 -7.21
N TYR A 41 11.76 -1.17 -7.49
CA TYR A 41 11.09 0.04 -7.04
C TYR A 41 10.86 0.02 -5.54
N ASP A 42 11.31 1.07 -4.87
CA ASP A 42 11.19 1.23 -3.43
C ASP A 42 10.97 2.71 -3.11
N PRO A 43 9.75 3.14 -2.74
CA PRO A 43 9.46 4.55 -2.46
C PRO A 43 10.25 5.11 -1.26
N GLY A 44 10.85 4.25 -0.42
CA GLY A 44 11.71 4.68 0.69
C GLY A 44 13.16 4.97 0.31
N TYR A 45 13.58 4.69 -0.94
CA TYR A 45 14.94 4.93 -1.41
C TYR A 45 15.10 6.31 -2.06
N ALA A 46 16.30 6.88 -2.05
CA ALA A 46 16.54 8.27 -2.49
C ALA A 46 16.09 8.58 -3.94
N ARG A 47 16.16 7.59 -4.84
CA ARG A 47 15.65 7.71 -6.24
C ARG A 47 14.42 6.84 -6.50
N GLU A 48 13.81 6.36 -5.44
CA GLU A 48 12.71 5.40 -5.45
C GLU A 48 13.05 4.08 -6.19
N CYS A 49 14.34 3.79 -6.36
CA CYS A 49 14.86 2.61 -7.02
C CYS A 49 16.11 2.16 -6.30
N ARG A 50 16.23 0.85 -6.05
CA ARG A 50 17.39 0.25 -5.36
C ARG A 50 18.63 0.12 -6.24
N GLU A 51 18.51 0.39 -7.53
CA GLU A 51 19.66 0.36 -8.43
C GLU A 51 20.54 1.61 -8.25
N PRO A 52 21.88 1.45 -8.09
CA PRO A 52 22.78 2.57 -7.78
C PRO A 52 22.80 3.68 -8.83
N VAL A 53 22.59 3.34 -10.11
CA VAL A 53 22.70 4.24 -11.26
C VAL A 53 21.36 4.47 -11.96
N ALA A 54 20.24 4.28 -11.26
CA ALA A 54 18.92 4.47 -11.85
C ALA A 54 18.69 5.92 -12.33
N ASP A 55 18.20 6.05 -13.55
CA ASP A 55 17.67 7.30 -14.07
C ASP A 55 16.44 7.74 -13.30
N ALA A 56 16.30 9.05 -13.10
CA ALA A 56 15.12 9.62 -12.49
C ALA A 56 13.93 9.53 -13.45
N VAL A 57 12.94 8.70 -13.11
CA VAL A 57 11.65 8.64 -13.81
C VAL A 57 10.65 9.51 -13.05
N VAL A 58 9.98 10.45 -13.71
CA VAL A 58 8.93 11.28 -13.10
C VAL A 58 7.64 10.47 -12.95
N GLU A 59 7.14 9.94 -14.07
CA GLU A 59 5.89 9.17 -14.12
C GLU A 59 6.11 7.69 -13.76
N LYS A 60 5.99 7.35 -12.47
CA LYS A 60 6.27 5.99 -11.98
C LYS A 60 5.25 4.93 -12.40
N THR A 61 4.08 5.36 -12.85
CA THR A 61 2.94 4.51 -13.24
C THR A 61 2.88 4.26 -14.75
N ARG A 62 3.67 5.00 -15.53
CA ARG A 62 3.72 4.91 -16.99
C ARG A 62 4.87 4.01 -17.45
N ALA A 63 4.74 3.52 -18.68
CA ALA A 63 5.77 2.73 -19.34
C ALA A 63 7.15 3.40 -19.26
N ASN A 64 8.12 2.73 -18.64
CA ASN A 64 9.48 3.22 -18.49
C ASN A 64 10.42 2.63 -19.54
N THR A 65 11.57 3.28 -19.73
CA THR A 65 12.58 2.82 -20.67
C THR A 65 13.72 2.01 -20.05
N CYS A 66 13.75 1.87 -18.72
CA CYS A 66 14.81 1.21 -17.96
C CYS A 66 15.15 -0.19 -18.49
N ASP A 67 16.41 -0.43 -18.81
CA ASP A 67 16.88 -1.72 -19.37
C ASP A 67 17.06 -2.79 -18.29
N PHE A 68 17.24 -2.38 -17.03
CA PHE A 68 17.31 -3.27 -15.87
C PHE A 68 15.93 -3.65 -15.29
N PHE A 69 14.85 -3.28 -15.97
CA PHE A 69 13.49 -3.61 -15.52
C PHE A 69 13.33 -5.12 -15.27
N ARG A 70 12.87 -5.46 -14.07
CA ARG A 70 12.46 -6.82 -13.72
C ARG A 70 11.01 -6.78 -13.23
N PRO A 71 10.09 -7.53 -13.85
CA PRO A 71 8.72 -7.58 -13.37
C PRO A 71 8.72 -8.14 -11.95
N GLY A 72 8.11 -7.39 -11.03
CA GLY A 72 7.90 -7.80 -9.64
C GLY A 72 6.41 -7.90 -9.33
N GLY A 73 6.08 -8.40 -8.14
CA GLY A 73 4.69 -8.54 -7.69
C GLY A 73 3.95 -7.22 -7.41
N GLY A 74 4.58 -6.07 -7.68
CA GLY A 74 4.15 -4.75 -7.23
C GLY A 74 4.19 -4.63 -5.71
N ALA A 75 4.77 -3.56 -5.17
CA ALA A 75 4.75 -3.32 -3.73
C ALA A 75 3.32 -3.19 -3.16
N ALA A 76 2.31 -2.93 -4.00
CA ALA A 76 0.95 -2.62 -3.61
C ALA A 76 0.16 -3.82 -3.01
N GLY A 77 0.35 -5.04 -3.53
CA GLY A 77 -0.37 -6.22 -3.03
C GLY A 77 0.10 -6.62 -1.64
N ALA A 78 1.41 -6.77 -1.46
CA ALA A 78 1.99 -7.13 -0.17
C ALA A 78 1.83 -6.03 0.89
N ALA A 79 1.84 -4.74 0.50
CA ALA A 79 1.74 -3.64 1.44
C ALA A 79 0.33 -3.44 2.02
N ALA A 80 -0.73 -3.70 1.25
CA ALA A 80 -2.11 -3.57 1.74
C ALA A 80 -2.43 -4.65 2.79
N ASP A 81 -2.07 -5.90 2.51
CA ASP A 81 -2.25 -7.03 3.44
C ASP A 81 -1.35 -6.89 4.67
N ALA A 82 -0.09 -6.46 4.49
CA ALA A 82 0.82 -6.20 5.60
C ALA A 82 0.37 -5.00 6.44
N ALA A 83 -0.23 -3.96 5.86
CA ALA A 83 -0.77 -2.83 6.60
C ALA A 83 -2.02 -3.21 7.39
N GLY A 84 -2.89 -4.07 6.84
CA GLY A 84 -4.01 -4.66 7.58
C GLY A 84 -3.53 -5.48 8.77
N ALA A 85 -2.62 -6.43 8.54
CA ALA A 85 -2.05 -7.27 9.59
C ALA A 85 -1.27 -6.45 10.64
N ALA A 86 -0.56 -5.39 10.23
CA ALA A 86 0.11 -4.49 11.15
C ALA A 86 -0.89 -3.71 12.02
N ARG A 87 -1.99 -3.20 11.44
CA ARG A 87 -3.07 -2.54 12.18
C ARG A 87 -3.71 -3.49 13.18
N ASP A 88 -4.03 -4.72 12.77
CA ASP A 88 -4.63 -5.73 13.66
C ASP A 88 -3.69 -6.09 14.82
N LYS A 89 -2.40 -6.22 14.54
CA LYS A 89 -1.38 -6.47 15.56
C LYS A 89 -1.26 -5.30 16.53
N LEU A 90 -1.30 -4.05 16.04
CA LEU A 90 -1.31 -2.87 16.89
C LEU A 90 -2.58 -2.80 17.75
N THR A 91 -3.75 -3.09 17.19
CA THR A 91 -5.02 -3.18 17.94
C THR A 91 -4.93 -4.23 19.05
N ARG A 92 -4.35 -5.39 18.76
CA ARG A 92 -4.14 -6.45 19.77
C ARG A 92 -3.13 -6.08 20.85
N MET A 93 -2.10 -5.31 20.50
CA MET A 93 -1.06 -4.89 21.44
C MET A 93 -1.48 -3.72 22.33
N PHE A 94 -2.29 -2.80 21.79
CA PHE A 94 -2.66 -1.56 22.47
C PHE A 94 -4.13 -1.51 22.93
N GLY A 95 -4.94 -2.52 22.61
CA GLY A 95 -6.28 -2.72 23.19
C GLY A 95 -7.23 -1.53 23.06
N GLN A 96 -7.06 -0.69 22.03
CA GLN A 96 -7.95 0.45 21.83
C GLN A 96 -9.27 -0.02 21.24
N ASP A 97 -10.17 -0.43 22.12
CA ASP A 97 -11.60 -0.35 21.89
C ASP A 97 -11.97 1.13 21.67
N THR A 98 -11.94 1.57 20.41
CA THR A 98 -12.68 2.77 20.00
C THR A 98 -14.18 2.52 19.94
N ALA A 99 -14.68 1.44 20.55
CA ALA A 99 -16.08 1.29 20.91
C ALA A 99 -16.21 1.49 22.43
N GLY A 100 -16.19 2.75 22.87
CA GLY A 100 -16.78 3.07 24.17
C GLY A 100 -18.24 2.64 24.10
N ALA A 101 -18.58 1.54 24.75
CA ALA A 101 -19.92 0.97 24.73
C ALA A 101 -20.91 2.07 25.11
N ARG A 102 -21.69 2.51 24.12
CA ARG A 102 -22.76 3.48 24.31
C ARG A 102 -23.80 2.82 25.20
N ARG A 103 -24.10 3.41 26.35
CA ARG A 103 -25.23 2.95 27.17
C ARG A 103 -26.51 3.37 26.45
N GLU A 104 -27.51 2.48 26.39
CA GLU A 104 -28.81 2.80 25.81
C GLU A 104 -29.38 4.07 26.48
N GLY A 105 -29.72 5.07 25.66
CA GLY A 105 -30.21 6.37 26.14
C GLY A 105 -29.16 7.46 26.35
N GLU A 106 -27.87 7.18 26.16
CA GLU A 106 -26.81 8.18 26.33
C GLU A 106 -26.64 9.05 25.07
N SER A 107 -26.62 10.38 25.27
CA SER A 107 -26.32 11.32 24.19
C SER A 107 -24.84 11.26 23.83
N GLU A 108 -24.54 11.54 22.57
CA GLU A 108 -23.15 11.57 22.08
C GLU A 108 -22.30 12.60 22.82
N ALA A 109 -22.92 13.71 23.27
CA ALA A 109 -22.28 14.73 24.08
C ALA A 109 -21.89 14.22 25.48
N ASP A 110 -22.72 13.37 26.11
CA ASP A 110 -22.43 12.80 27.43
C ASP A 110 -21.33 11.74 27.36
N ALA A 111 -21.35 10.92 26.31
CA ALA A 111 -20.31 9.93 26.06
C ALA A 111 -18.96 10.61 25.80
N ALA A 112 -18.96 11.71 25.03
CA ALA A 112 -17.76 12.50 24.76
C ALA A 112 -17.20 13.15 26.03
N ARG A 113 -18.05 13.72 26.90
CA ARG A 113 -17.63 14.37 28.16
C ARG A 113 -17.00 13.39 29.15
N ARG A 114 -17.59 12.19 29.31
CA ARG A 114 -17.01 11.14 30.16
C ARG A 114 -15.64 10.72 29.66
N LYS A 115 -15.53 10.43 28.37
CA LYS A 115 -14.28 9.99 27.74
C LYS A 115 -13.20 11.06 27.84
N LEU A 116 -13.56 12.33 27.69
CA LEU A 116 -12.63 13.45 27.92
C LEU A 116 -12.15 13.48 29.38
N GLY A 117 -13.05 13.29 30.35
CA GLY A 117 -12.70 13.28 31.77
C GLY A 117 -11.76 12.13 32.17
N GLU A 118 -11.93 10.95 31.57
CA GLU A 118 -11.04 9.80 31.75
C GLU A 118 -9.66 10.03 31.14
N LEU A 119 -9.59 10.70 29.98
CA LEU A 119 -8.34 10.95 29.28
C LEU A 119 -7.49 12.04 29.92
N PHE A 120 -8.12 13.10 30.44
CA PHE A 120 -7.39 14.26 30.95
C PHE A 120 -7.21 14.26 32.47
N GLY A 121 -7.87 13.35 33.18
CA GLY A 121 -7.91 13.32 34.64
C GLY A 121 -8.59 14.58 35.20
N LYS A 122 -9.56 14.42 36.10
CA LYS A 122 -10.08 15.56 36.88
C LYS A 122 -8.90 16.18 37.64
N LYS A 123 -8.36 17.31 37.17
CA LYS A 123 -7.70 18.26 38.06
C LYS A 123 -8.80 18.80 38.97
N SER A 124 -8.85 18.27 40.18
CA SER A 124 -9.47 18.91 41.34
C SER A 124 -8.89 20.30 41.56
#